data_AF-A0A2M6XWW1-F1
#
_entry.id   AF-A0A2M6XWW1-F1
#
_cell.length_a   1.000
_cell.length_b   1.000
_cell.length_c   1.000
_cell.angle_alpha   90.00
_cell.angle_beta   90.00
_cell.angle_gamma   90.00
#
_symmetry.space_group_name_H-M   'P 1'
#
loop_
_entity.id
_entity.type
_entity.pdbx_description
1 polymer ?
#
loop_
_entity_poly.entity_id
_entity_poly.type
_entity_poly.pdbx_seq_one_letter_code
_entity_poly.pdbx_strand_id
1 'polypeptide(L)'
;MNNSSLPARQGLYDPRHEHDACGVGFVAHIKGQTSHDRVSQGLQILENLTHRGAVGADPLAGDGAGILIQIPDRFLRDEMGWGNIQLPPAGKYGVGMLFLPRDAGARAACEKILAEKIKAEGQTLLAWRDVPV
;
A
#
# COMPACT_ATOMS: atom_id res chain seq x y z
N MET A 1 16.77 31.12 12.61
CA MET A 1 16.77 30.88 11.15
C MET A 1 15.56 31.60 10.59
N ASN A 2 15.76 32.64 9.76
CA ASN A 2 14.66 33.40 9.16
C ASN A 2 14.04 32.59 8.02
N ASN A 3 12.92 31.91 8.29
CA ASN A 3 12.07 31.30 7.25
C ASN A 3 11.37 32.42 6.46
N SER A 4 12.06 32.98 5.46
CA SER A 4 11.51 34.03 4.58
C SER A 4 10.45 33.54 3.59
N SER A 5 10.08 32.25 3.63
CA SER A 5 9.07 31.64 2.75
C SER A 5 7.72 31.37 3.42
N LEU A 6 7.60 31.56 4.74
CA LEU A 6 6.35 31.29 5.47
C LEU A 6 5.52 32.58 5.63
N PRO A 7 4.18 32.51 5.53
CA PRO A 7 3.31 33.65 5.83
C PRO A 7 3.57 34.21 7.24
N ALA A 8 3.30 35.50 7.44
CA ALA A 8 3.29 36.07 8.78
C ALA A 8 2.18 35.43 9.63
N ARG A 9 2.37 35.39 10.96
CA ARG A 9 1.37 34.89 11.92
C ARG A 9 0.02 35.60 11.69
N GLN A 10 -1.05 34.84 11.43
CA GLN A 10 -2.38 35.39 11.15
C GLN A 10 -3.51 34.51 11.69
N GLY A 11 -4.45 35.09 12.45
CA GLY A 11 -5.50 34.31 13.11
C GLY A 11 -4.93 33.21 14.02
N LEU A 12 -5.33 31.96 13.80
CA LEU A 12 -4.82 30.78 14.51
C LEU A 12 -3.52 30.23 13.93
N TYR A 13 -3.04 30.73 12.79
CA TYR A 13 -1.80 30.28 12.16
C TYR A 13 -0.58 30.87 12.87
N ASP A 14 0.34 30.02 13.33
CA ASP A 14 1.66 30.36 13.90
C ASP A 14 2.77 29.60 13.15
N PRO A 15 3.65 30.30 12.40
CA PRO A 15 4.71 29.67 11.60
C PRO A 15 5.66 28.76 12.39
N ARG A 16 5.71 28.90 13.71
CA ARG A 16 6.54 28.08 14.60
C ARG A 16 6.01 26.65 14.77
N HIS A 17 4.76 26.40 14.39
CA HIS A 17 4.16 25.07 14.37
C HIS A 17 4.20 24.40 12.99
N GLU A 18 4.84 25.05 12.01
CA GLU A 18 5.01 24.46 10.69
C GLU A 18 6.15 23.44 10.73
N HIS A 19 5.82 22.19 10.44
CA HIS A 19 6.76 21.07 10.43
C HIS A 19 6.71 20.38 9.06
N ASP A 20 7.88 20.07 8.50
CA ASP A 20 7.96 19.16 7.35
C ASP A 20 7.45 17.78 7.78
N ALA A 21 6.20 17.48 7.41
CA ALA A 21 5.65 16.14 7.51
C ALA A 21 5.77 15.43 6.15
N CYS A 22 5.80 14.10 6.16
CA CYS A 22 5.56 13.33 4.94
C CYS A 22 4.19 13.70 4.35
N GLY A 23 4.09 13.68 3.03
CA GLY A 23 2.82 13.88 2.33
C GLY A 23 1.87 12.70 2.56
N VAL A 24 0.60 13.00 2.89
CA VAL A 24 -0.49 12.01 2.91
C VAL A 24 -1.70 12.59 2.19
N GLY A 25 -2.45 11.73 1.50
CA GLY A 25 -3.72 12.09 0.90
C GLY A 25 -4.62 10.85 0.77
N PHE A 26 -5.90 11.08 0.52
CA PHE A 26 -6.86 10.01 0.32
C PHE A 26 -7.89 10.42 -0.74
N VAL A 27 -8.50 9.42 -1.38
CA VAL A 27 -9.63 9.60 -2.28
C VAL A 27 -10.70 8.58 -1.90
N ALA A 28 -11.95 9.03 -1.84
CA ALA A 28 -13.08 8.16 -1.57
C ALA A 28 -14.20 8.44 -2.57
N HIS A 29 -14.96 7.41 -2.94
CA HIS A 29 -16.22 7.58 -3.65
C HIS A 29 -17.36 7.65 -2.62
N ILE A 30 -18.06 8.79 -2.51
CA ILE A 30 -19.09 9.02 -1.48
C ILE A 30 -20.19 7.95 -1.49
N LYS A 31 -20.58 7.47 -2.68
CA LYS A 31 -21.58 6.40 -2.83
C LYS A 31 -21.00 4.98 -2.78
N GLY A 32 -19.71 4.82 -2.50
CA GLY A 32 -19.04 3.52 -2.44
C GLY A 32 -18.90 2.77 -3.77
N GLN A 33 -19.04 3.45 -4.92
CA GLN A 33 -18.86 2.80 -6.22
C GLN A 33 -17.38 2.51 -6.47
N THR A 34 -17.09 1.27 -6.85
CA THR A 34 -15.73 0.82 -7.17
C THR A 34 -15.36 1.21 -8.59
N SER A 35 -14.19 1.82 -8.77
CA SER A 35 -13.62 2.16 -10.08
C SER A 35 -12.10 2.17 -9.98
N HIS A 36 -11.42 1.79 -11.07
CA HIS A 36 -9.98 1.93 -11.21
C HIS A 36 -9.54 3.41 -11.14
N ASP A 37 -10.41 4.36 -11.45
CA ASP A 37 -10.11 5.79 -11.38
C ASP A 37 -9.64 6.22 -9.99
N ARG A 38 -10.12 5.57 -8.92
CA ARG A 38 -9.68 5.85 -7.54
C ARG A 38 -8.21 5.48 -7.32
N VAL A 39 -7.76 4.38 -7.94
CA VAL A 39 -6.35 3.97 -7.92
C VAL A 39 -5.52 4.99 -8.66
N SER A 40 -5.92 5.37 -9.88
CA SER A 40 -5.24 6.40 -10.68
C SER A 40 -5.14 7.74 -9.96
N GLN A 41 -6.21 8.17 -9.29
CA GLN A 41 -6.19 9.40 -8.49
C GLN A 41 -5.29 9.29 -7.24
N GLY A 42 -5.26 8.13 -6.59
CA GLY A 42 -4.34 7.87 -5.47
C GLY A 42 -2.87 7.94 -5.91
N LEU A 43 -2.54 7.38 -7.07
CA LEU A 43 -1.20 7.50 -7.68
C LEU A 43 -0.87 8.95 -8.04
N GLN A 44 -1.82 9.69 -8.62
CA GLN A 44 -1.64 11.11 -8.93
C GLN A 44 -1.35 11.96 -7.68
N ILE A 45 -1.96 11.61 -6.54
CA ILE A 45 -1.64 12.24 -5.25
C ILE A 45 -0.17 11.99 -4.90
N LEU A 46 0.32 10.75 -5.01
CA LEU A 46 1.72 10.43 -4.70
C LEU A 46 2.70 11.19 -5.60
N GLU A 47 2.41 11.29 -6.90
CA GLU A 47 3.20 12.10 -7.84
C GLU A 47 3.22 13.58 -7.43
N ASN A 48 2.09 14.11 -6.98
CA ASN A 48 2.02 15.50 -6.54
C ASN A 48 2.70 15.74 -5.18
N LEU A 49 2.99 14.68 -4.42
CA LEU A 49 3.66 14.75 -3.11
C LEU A 49 5.18 14.53 -3.20
N THR A 50 5.75 14.35 -4.39
CA THR A 50 7.20 14.12 -4.57
C THR A 50 8.06 15.24 -3.96
N HIS A 51 7.59 16.49 -3.99
CA HIS A 51 8.27 17.64 -3.38
C HIS A 51 8.40 17.55 -1.83
N ARG A 52 7.67 16.61 -1.21
CA ARG A 52 7.72 16.31 0.23
C ARG A 52 8.38 14.96 0.53
N GLY A 53 8.89 14.29 -0.50
CA GLY A 53 9.67 13.07 -0.34
C GLY A 53 11.09 13.40 0.10
N ALA A 54 11.61 12.65 1.06
CA ALA A 54 13.04 12.63 1.30
C ALA A 54 13.74 11.98 0.09
N VAL A 55 14.73 12.70 -0.45
CA VAL A 55 15.52 12.25 -1.59
C VAL A 55 16.85 11.74 -1.05
N GLY A 56 17.21 10.50 -1.37
CA GLY A 56 18.51 9.94 -1.03
C GLY A 56 19.65 10.58 -1.84
N ALA A 57 20.89 10.16 -1.57
CA ALA A 57 22.04 10.53 -2.40
C ALA A 57 22.00 9.91 -3.81
N ASP A 58 21.23 8.82 -3.98
CA ASP A 58 20.93 8.19 -5.26
C ASP A 58 19.58 8.73 -5.78
N PRO A 59 19.52 9.35 -6.97
CA PRO A 59 18.27 9.87 -7.53
C PRO A 59 17.22 8.79 -7.82
N LEU A 60 17.60 7.51 -7.83
CA LEU A 60 16.67 6.38 -7.98
C LEU A 60 16.15 5.86 -6.63
N ALA A 61 16.68 6.34 -5.51
CA ALA A 61 16.30 5.92 -4.17
C ALA A 61 15.47 7.00 -3.45
N GLY A 62 14.25 6.63 -3.09
CA GLY A 62 13.42 7.38 -2.14
C GLY A 62 13.19 6.58 -0.86
N ASP A 63 12.88 7.26 0.24
CA ASP A 63 12.66 6.63 1.54
C ASP A 63 11.43 5.71 1.57
N GLY A 64 10.44 5.98 0.72
CA GLY A 64 9.28 5.11 0.51
C GLY A 64 8.04 5.84 0.01
N ALA A 65 7.24 5.14 -0.78
CA ALA A 65 5.90 5.57 -1.19
C ALA A 65 4.98 4.34 -1.19
N GLY A 66 3.69 4.55 -0.96
CA GLY A 66 2.73 3.46 -0.91
C GLY A 66 1.29 3.93 -1.07
N ILE A 67 0.45 3.02 -1.56
CA ILE A 67 -0.99 3.21 -1.68
C ILE A 67 -1.69 2.05 -0.97
N LEU A 68 -2.66 2.37 -0.12
CA LEU A 68 -3.56 1.39 0.47
C LEU A 68 -4.88 1.42 -0.31
N ILE A 69 -5.30 0.26 -0.81
CA ILE A 69 -6.57 0.08 -1.52
C ILE A 69 -7.39 -1.02 -0.88
N GLN A 70 -8.68 -1.05 -1.19
CA GLN A 70 -9.53 -2.20 -0.88
C GLN A 70 -9.05 -3.43 -1.66
N ILE A 71 -9.35 -4.63 -1.15
CA ILE A 71 -9.04 -5.89 -1.86
C ILE A 71 -9.67 -5.83 -3.27
N PRO A 72 -8.89 -5.89 -4.35
CA PRO A 72 -9.40 -5.76 -5.71
C PRO A 72 -9.98 -7.10 -6.19
N ASP A 73 -11.19 -7.46 -5.72
CA ASP A 73 -11.81 -8.78 -5.93
C ASP A 73 -11.85 -9.21 -7.40
N ARG A 74 -12.30 -8.34 -8.30
CA ARG A 74 -12.36 -8.65 -9.73
C ARG A 74 -10.99 -9.05 -10.28
N PHE A 75 -9.97 -8.23 -10.02
CA PHE A 75 -8.60 -8.50 -10.47
C PHE A 75 -8.08 -9.82 -9.91
N LEU A 76 -8.23 -10.05 -8.60
CA LEU A 76 -7.75 -11.28 -7.98
C LEU A 76 -8.49 -12.51 -8.51
N ARG A 77 -9.79 -12.42 -8.79
CA ARG A 77 -10.55 -13.53 -9.36
C ARG A 77 -10.08 -13.89 -10.76
N ASP A 78 -9.76 -12.89 -11.58
CA ASP A 78 -9.23 -13.09 -12.92
C ASP A 78 -7.84 -13.75 -12.86
N GLU A 79 -6.94 -13.23 -12.01
CA GLU A 79 -5.57 -13.75 -11.83
C GLU A 79 -5.55 -15.17 -11.26
N MET A 80 -6.34 -15.44 -10.23
CA MET A 80 -6.38 -16.75 -9.57
C MET A 80 -7.12 -17.79 -10.42
N GLY A 81 -8.05 -17.33 -11.28
CA GLY A 81 -8.74 -18.17 -12.26
C GLY A 81 -7.77 -18.81 -13.26
N TRP A 82 -6.73 -18.09 -13.70
CA TRP A 82 -5.67 -18.67 -14.55
C TRP A 82 -4.87 -19.78 -13.85
N GLY A 83 -4.78 -19.71 -12.52
CA GLY A 83 -4.15 -20.74 -11.68
C GLY A 83 -5.08 -21.89 -11.28
N ASN A 84 -6.31 -21.95 -11.79
CA ASN A 84 -7.37 -22.88 -11.35
C ASN A 84 -7.74 -22.78 -9.86
N ILE A 85 -7.59 -21.60 -9.26
CA ILE A 85 -7.91 -21.35 -7.85
C ILE A 85 -9.21 -20.57 -7.76
N GLN A 86 -10.22 -21.18 -7.12
CA GLN A 86 -11.52 -20.56 -6.91
C GLN A 86 -11.53 -19.77 -5.60
N LEU A 87 -11.64 -18.45 -5.72
CA LEU A 87 -11.78 -17.59 -4.54
C LEU A 87 -13.19 -17.65 -3.96
N PRO A 88 -13.35 -17.71 -2.63
CA PRO A 88 -14.62 -17.47 -1.95
C PRO A 88 -15.28 -16.16 -2.37
N PRO A 89 -16.57 -15.95 -2.03
CA PRO A 89 -17.24 -14.67 -2.25
C PRO A 89 -16.45 -13.49 -1.65
N ALA A 90 -16.57 -12.30 -2.26
CA ALA A 90 -15.95 -11.09 -1.73
C ALA A 90 -16.31 -10.88 -0.24
N GLY A 91 -15.32 -10.55 0.58
CA GLY A 91 -15.47 -10.44 2.04
C GLY A 91 -15.46 -11.78 2.79
N LYS A 92 -15.32 -12.91 2.10
CA LYS A 92 -15.14 -14.25 2.68
C LYS A 92 -13.74 -14.85 2.44
N TYR A 93 -12.81 -14.02 1.96
CA TYR A 93 -11.39 -14.36 1.87
C TYR A 93 -10.53 -13.15 2.26
N GLY A 94 -9.29 -13.40 2.65
CA GLY A 94 -8.29 -12.37 2.98
C GLY A 94 -7.08 -12.45 2.05
N VAL A 95 -6.32 -11.37 2.00
CA VAL A 95 -5.05 -11.27 1.25
C VAL A 95 -3.96 -10.79 2.19
N GLY A 96 -2.83 -11.51 2.22
CA GLY A 96 -1.61 -11.06 2.89
C GLY A 96 -0.60 -10.57 1.85
N MET A 97 -0.15 -9.32 1.98
CA MET A 97 0.97 -8.78 1.22
C MET A 97 2.23 -8.90 2.08
N LEU A 98 3.20 -9.71 1.64
CA LEU A 98 4.32 -10.14 2.47
C LEU A 98 5.65 -9.83 1.78
N PHE A 99 6.60 -9.30 2.54
CA PHE A 99 8.01 -9.29 2.15
C PHE A 99 8.70 -10.49 2.80
N LEU A 100 9.22 -11.38 1.96
CA LEU A 100 9.93 -12.58 2.37
C LEU A 100 11.42 -12.48 2.02
N PRO A 101 12.29 -13.25 2.70
CA PRO A 101 13.69 -13.37 2.31
C PRO A 101 13.85 -13.77 0.83
N ARG A 102 14.88 -13.24 0.16
CA ARG A 102 15.21 -13.64 -1.23
C ARG A 102 15.85 -15.03 -1.31
N ASP A 103 16.50 -15.47 -0.24
CA ASP A 103 17.03 -16.82 -0.14
C ASP A 103 15.89 -17.85 -0.12
N ALA A 104 15.97 -18.85 -0.99
CA ALA A 104 14.89 -19.81 -1.19
C ALA A 104 14.61 -20.68 0.05
N GLY A 105 15.66 -21.06 0.78
CA GLY A 105 15.52 -21.87 2.00
C GLY A 105 14.83 -21.08 3.12
N ALA A 106 15.28 -19.85 3.35
CA ALA A 106 14.67 -18.94 4.31
C ALA A 106 13.23 -18.57 3.94
N ARG A 107 12.96 -18.34 2.64
CA ARG A 107 11.60 -18.09 2.13
C ARG A 107 10.68 -19.27 2.43
N ALA A 108 11.09 -20.49 2.08
CA ALA A 108 10.28 -21.70 2.31
C ALA A 108 10.02 -21.94 3.80
N ALA A 109 10.98 -21.63 4.67
CA ALA A 109 10.79 -21.70 6.12
C ALA A 109 9.72 -20.70 6.61
N CYS A 110 9.75 -19.45 6.14
CA CYS A 110 8.74 -18.44 6.46
C CYS A 110 7.34 -18.83 5.95
N GLU A 111 7.24 -19.30 4.70
CA GLU A 111 5.98 -19.75 4.11
C GLU A 111 5.37 -20.92 4.88
N LYS A 112 6.21 -21.88 5.30
CA LYS A 112 5.79 -23.01 6.14
C LYS A 112 5.21 -22.54 7.47
N ILE A 113 5.91 -21.64 8.17
CA ILE A 113 5.44 -21.10 9.46
C ILE A 113 4.08 -20.40 9.26
N LEU A 114 3.92 -19.63 8.19
CA LEU A 114 2.66 -18.94 7.92
C LEU A 114 1.52 -19.94 7.64
N ALA A 115 1.77 -20.95 6.81
CA ALA A 115 0.78 -21.99 6.50
C ALA A 115 0.35 -22.77 7.76
N GLU A 116 1.29 -23.10 8.64
CA GLU A 116 1.01 -23.74 9.93
C GLU A 116 0.13 -22.85 10.83
N LYS A 117 0.42 -21.54 10.89
CA LYS A 117 -0.39 -20.59 11.67
C LYS A 117 -1.78 -20.37 11.10
N ILE A 118 -1.91 -20.20 9.79
CA ILE A 118 -3.21 -20.10 9.11
C ILE A 118 -4.08 -21.31 9.44
N LYS A 119 -3.51 -22.52 9.37
CA LYS A 119 -4.21 -23.76 9.73
C LYS A 119 -4.58 -23.80 11.22
N ALA A 120 -3.67 -23.39 12.11
CA ALA A 120 -3.92 -23.36 13.56
C ALA A 120 -5.07 -22.42 13.95
N GLU A 121 -5.25 -21.32 13.22
CA GLU A 121 -6.37 -20.38 13.36
C GLU A 121 -7.66 -20.85 12.65
N GLY A 122 -7.70 -22.10 12.18
CA GLY A 122 -8.88 -22.68 11.52
C GLY A 122 -9.16 -22.12 10.12
N GLN A 123 -8.19 -21.43 9.51
CA GLN A 123 -8.30 -20.89 8.16
C GLN A 123 -7.69 -21.86 7.13
N THR A 124 -8.05 -21.67 5.86
CA THR A 124 -7.48 -22.44 4.74
C THR A 124 -6.61 -21.51 3.90
N LEU A 125 -5.35 -21.90 3.70
CA LEU A 125 -4.47 -21.23 2.75
C LEU A 125 -4.90 -21.59 1.33
N LEU A 126 -5.41 -20.62 0.58
CA LEU A 126 -5.92 -20.83 -0.77
C LEU A 126 -4.77 -20.94 -1.79
N ALA A 127 -3.77 -20.07 -1.67
CA ALA A 127 -2.69 -19.96 -2.63
C ALA A 127 -1.53 -19.09 -2.13
N TRP A 128 -0.39 -19.24 -2.81
CA TRP A 128 0.65 -18.22 -2.89
C TRP A 128 0.62 -17.58 -4.26
N ARG A 129 0.87 -16.26 -4.32
CA ARG A 129 1.00 -15.51 -5.57
C ARG A 129 2.24 -14.62 -5.48
N ASP A 130 3.20 -14.83 -6.38
CA ASP A 130 4.29 -13.89 -6.55
C ASP A 130 3.77 -12.59 -7.17
N VAL A 131 4.15 -11.45 -6.59
CA VAL A 131 3.76 -10.13 -7.10
C VAL A 131 4.72 -9.74 -8.22
N PRO A 132 4.23 -9.38 -9.42
CA PRO A 132 5.09 -8.89 -10.49
C PRO A 132 5.68 -7.53 -10.08
N VAL A 133 7.01 -7.39 -10.20
CA VAL A 133 7.79 -6.18 -9.90
C VAL A 133 8.80 -5.90 -11.00
#